data_AF-A0A0C9YQH2-F1
#
_entry.id   AF-A0A0C9YQH2-F1
#
_cell.length_a   1.000
_cell.length_b   1.000
_cell.length_c   1.000
_cell.angle_alpha   90.00
_cell.angle_beta   90.00
_cell.angle_gamma   90.00
#
_symmetry.space_group_name_H-M   'P 1'
#
loop_
_entity.id
_entity.type
_entity.pdbx_description
1 polymer ?
#
loop_
_entity_poly.entity_id
_entity_poly.type
_entity_poly.pdbx_seq_one_letter_code
_entity_poly.pdbx_strand_id
1 'polypeptide(L)'
;ADPLAWTIVRDFVTSDMTLPEVESALQLHLGDRFVDADWQPALKVVMDAEGDVDQALEAVDELQDAAASQTGLKIKIPTQSSGLLKTCQSTSVEAELEDHISTLKTRKRIFGDVPTLDEVFSPVEERQLEGSESDGTVKGIANQVREEFSADCIGAIEVEDDEDDEEPTLSTSRTELIALCQQLEGVCMQFGDPQFSLTLTDILHKYRAMLRWEDILNSTQTTLDKYIQC
;
A
#
# COMPACT_ATOMS: atom_id res chain seq x y z
N ALA A 1 15.01 -20.72 13.04
CA ALA A 1 14.18 -21.86 12.58
C ALA A 1 12.78 -21.72 13.18
N ASP A 2 11.71 -21.95 12.41
CA ASP A 2 10.32 -21.83 12.89
C ASP A 2 9.93 -23.06 13.73
N PRO A 3 9.69 -22.94 15.05
CA PRO A 3 9.42 -24.08 15.92
C PRO A 3 8.16 -24.86 15.53
N LEU A 4 7.14 -24.20 14.98
CA LEU A 4 5.86 -24.81 14.64
C LEU A 4 5.96 -25.63 13.35
N ALA A 5 6.76 -25.17 12.37
CA ALA A 5 7.07 -25.95 11.18
C ALA A 5 7.81 -27.26 11.52
N TRP A 6 8.74 -27.24 12.47
CA TRP A 6 9.38 -28.46 12.96
C TRP A 6 8.42 -29.39 13.69
N THR A 7 7.40 -28.86 14.38
CA THR A 7 6.33 -29.68 14.96
C THR A 7 5.53 -30.42 13.89
N ILE A 8 5.21 -29.77 12.77
CA ILE A 8 4.54 -30.43 11.63
C ILE A 8 5.38 -31.59 11.09
N VAL A 9 6.71 -31.43 11.01
CA VAL A 9 7.62 -32.51 10.61
C VAL A 9 7.67 -33.63 11.65
N ARG A 10 7.65 -33.34 12.97
CA ARG A 10 7.56 -34.40 14.00
C ARG A 10 6.21 -35.12 13.98
N ASP A 11 5.14 -34.41 13.65
CA ASP A 11 3.82 -35.00 13.46
C ASP A 11 3.80 -35.94 12.25
N PHE A 12 4.60 -35.68 11.20
CA PHE A 12 4.80 -36.62 10.09
C PHE A 12 5.48 -37.92 10.52
N VAL A 13 6.41 -37.86 11.46
CA VAL A 13 7.10 -39.06 11.96
C VAL A 13 6.19 -39.91 12.85
N THR A 14 5.35 -39.25 13.64
CA THR A 14 4.52 -39.90 14.68
C THR A 14 3.10 -40.23 14.22
N SER A 15 2.64 -39.64 13.12
CA SER A 15 1.31 -39.84 12.54
C SER A 15 1.41 -40.45 11.15
N ASP A 16 0.41 -41.22 10.74
CA ASP A 16 0.28 -41.78 9.38
C ASP A 16 -0.05 -40.72 8.30
N MET A 17 0.48 -39.50 8.44
CA MET A 17 0.34 -38.47 7.42
C MET A 17 1.16 -38.83 6.20
N THR A 18 0.63 -38.51 5.02
CA THR A 18 1.33 -38.69 3.75
C THR A 18 2.21 -37.48 3.45
N LEU A 19 3.29 -37.68 2.67
CA LEU A 19 4.19 -36.60 2.28
C LEU A 19 3.48 -35.37 1.65
N PRO A 20 2.48 -35.52 0.77
CA PRO A 20 1.72 -34.39 0.23
C PRO A 20 0.92 -33.63 1.31
N GLU A 21 0.42 -34.31 2.35
CA GLU A 21 -0.33 -33.67 3.43
C GLU A 21 0.59 -32.82 4.32
N VAL A 22 1.80 -33.31 4.58
CA VAL A 22 2.81 -32.59 5.34
C VAL A 22 3.38 -31.40 4.57
N GLU A 23 3.66 -31.55 3.28
CA GLU A 23 4.05 -30.43 2.43
C GLU A 23 2.96 -29.36 2.39
N SER A 24 1.69 -29.76 2.25
CA SER A 24 0.56 -28.82 2.30
C SER A 24 0.43 -28.15 3.66
N ALA A 25 0.67 -28.84 4.77
CA ALA A 25 0.63 -28.27 6.11
C ALA A 25 1.77 -27.27 6.35
N LEU A 26 2.99 -27.60 5.89
CA LEU A 26 4.14 -26.70 5.91
C LEU A 26 3.91 -25.47 5.05
N GLN A 27 3.37 -25.64 3.85
CA GLN A 27 3.06 -24.54 2.93
C GLN A 27 1.96 -23.64 3.50
N LEU A 28 0.91 -24.21 4.11
CA LEU A 28 -0.13 -23.43 4.77
C LEU A 28 0.41 -22.63 5.96
N HIS A 29 1.33 -23.20 6.72
CA HIS A 29 1.89 -22.56 7.92
C HIS A 29 2.93 -21.49 7.59
N LEU A 30 3.80 -21.73 6.60
CA LEU A 30 4.90 -20.83 6.24
C LEU A 30 4.53 -19.84 5.12
N GLY A 31 3.48 -20.13 4.34
CA GLY A 31 3.03 -19.29 3.23
C GLY A 31 4.15 -18.98 2.25
N ASP A 32 4.37 -17.70 1.98
CA ASP A 32 5.42 -17.20 1.06
C ASP A 32 6.85 -17.49 1.55
N ARG A 33 7.03 -17.92 2.80
CA ARG A 33 8.34 -18.31 3.37
C ARG A 33 8.65 -19.79 3.18
N PHE A 34 7.72 -20.57 2.61
CA PHE A 34 7.95 -21.97 2.31
C PHE A 34 8.89 -22.12 1.11
N VAL A 35 10.03 -22.77 1.35
CA VAL A 35 10.99 -23.15 0.30
C VAL A 35 11.16 -24.65 0.37
N ASP A 36 10.59 -25.37 -0.61
CA ASP A 36 10.63 -26.83 -0.66
C ASP A 36 12.05 -27.39 -0.47
N ALA A 37 13.03 -26.82 -1.17
CA ALA A 37 14.43 -27.25 -1.10
C ALA A 37 15.05 -27.20 0.32
N ASP A 38 14.56 -26.33 1.20
CA ASP A 38 15.05 -26.23 2.57
C ASP A 38 14.45 -27.32 3.48
N TRP A 39 13.29 -27.87 3.12
CA TRP A 39 12.55 -28.89 3.89
C TRP A 39 12.72 -30.31 3.34
N GLN A 40 13.06 -30.47 2.06
CA GLN A 40 13.35 -31.77 1.43
C GLN A 40 14.35 -32.63 2.21
N PRO A 41 15.47 -32.10 2.76
CA PRO A 41 16.39 -32.91 3.57
C PRO A 41 15.73 -33.50 4.82
N ALA A 42 14.86 -32.74 5.49
CA ALA A 42 14.13 -33.21 6.67
C ALA A 42 13.11 -34.28 6.30
N LEU A 43 12.32 -34.06 5.23
CA LEU A 43 11.33 -35.03 4.76
C LEU A 43 11.98 -36.33 4.25
N LYS A 44 13.11 -36.21 3.56
CA LYS A 44 13.87 -37.35 3.05
C LYS A 44 14.39 -38.23 4.19
N VAL A 45 14.90 -37.64 5.26
CA VAL A 45 15.39 -38.39 6.42
C VAL A 45 14.27 -39.19 7.09
N VAL A 46 13.06 -38.62 7.19
CA VAL A 46 11.89 -39.34 7.71
C VAL A 46 11.50 -40.51 6.80
N MET A 47 11.57 -40.32 5.47
CA MET A 47 11.30 -41.41 4.52
C MET A 47 12.38 -42.50 4.53
N ASP A 48 13.65 -42.11 4.67
CA ASP A 48 14.80 -43.02 4.65
C ASP A 48 14.89 -43.87 5.94
N ALA A 49 14.24 -43.45 7.03
CA ALA A 49 14.19 -44.17 8.31
C ALA A 49 13.25 -45.40 8.29
N GLU A 50 12.55 -45.66 7.18
CA GLU A 50 11.76 -46.88 6.87
C GLU A 50 11.03 -47.51 8.09
N GLY A 51 10.31 -46.68 8.86
CA GLY A 51 9.49 -47.13 10.00
C GLY A 51 10.16 -47.12 11.37
N ASP A 52 11.41 -46.68 11.49
CA ASP A 52 12.07 -46.40 12.76
C ASP A 52 11.79 -44.96 13.20
N VAL A 53 10.74 -44.80 14.01
CA VAL A 53 10.28 -43.52 14.56
C VAL A 53 11.34 -42.86 15.45
N ASP A 54 12.10 -43.65 16.21
CA ASP A 54 13.11 -43.14 17.12
C ASP A 54 14.32 -42.59 16.33
N GLN A 55 14.76 -43.30 15.31
CA GLN A 55 15.83 -42.86 14.41
C GLN A 55 15.42 -41.62 13.59
N ALA A 56 14.17 -41.57 13.11
CA ALA A 56 13.66 -40.42 12.37
C ALA A 56 13.55 -39.16 13.25
N LEU A 57 13.09 -39.29 14.50
CA LEU A 57 13.01 -38.18 15.43
C LEU A 57 14.40 -37.65 15.81
N GLU A 58 15.37 -38.53 16.10
CA GLU A 58 16.74 -38.13 16.42
C GLU A 58 17.36 -37.32 15.27
N ALA A 59 17.21 -37.78 14.03
CA ALA A 59 17.75 -37.10 12.87
C ALA A 59 17.01 -35.77 12.53
N VAL A 60 15.71 -35.67 12.83
CA VAL A 60 14.95 -34.41 12.72
C VAL A 60 15.41 -33.40 13.78
N ASP A 61 15.65 -33.84 15.01
CA ASP A 61 16.16 -32.98 16.09
C ASP A 61 17.59 -32.50 15.78
N GLU A 62 18.47 -33.35 15.24
CA GLU A 62 19.79 -32.94 14.76
C GLU A 62 19.72 -31.87 13.66
N LEU A 63 18.78 -32.01 12.72
CA LEU A 63 18.54 -31.03 11.65
C LEU A 63 17.96 -29.73 12.19
N GLN A 64 17.07 -29.80 13.19
CA GLN A 64 16.54 -28.63 13.86
C GLN A 64 17.64 -27.88 14.61
N ASP A 65 18.50 -28.58 15.33
CA ASP A 65 19.63 -28.00 16.06
C ASP A 65 20.66 -27.40 15.10
N ALA A 66 20.94 -28.06 13.98
CA ALA A 66 21.77 -27.51 12.91
C ALA A 66 21.14 -26.24 12.31
N ALA A 67 19.82 -26.23 12.06
CA ALA A 67 19.09 -25.07 11.55
C ALA A 67 19.00 -23.92 12.57
N ALA A 68 18.95 -24.23 13.87
CA ALA A 68 18.99 -23.25 14.95
C ALA A 68 20.41 -22.66 15.13
N SER A 69 21.44 -23.48 14.89
CA SER A 69 22.85 -23.11 15.00
C SER A 69 23.38 -22.32 13.80
N GLN A 70 22.63 -22.26 12.69
CA GLN A 70 22.89 -21.36 11.55
C GLN A 70 22.61 -19.89 11.93
N THR A 71 23.39 -19.35 12.87
CA THR A 71 23.41 -17.93 13.26
C THR A 71 24.21 -17.05 12.28
N GLY A 72 24.66 -17.62 11.16
CA GLY A 72 25.11 -16.83 10.03
C GLY A 72 23.89 -16.30 9.29
N LEU A 73 23.51 -15.04 9.55
CA LEU A 73 22.63 -14.28 8.67
C LEU A 73 23.22 -14.27 7.24
N LYS A 74 22.95 -15.31 6.46
CA LYS A 74 22.79 -15.16 5.03
C LYS A 74 21.38 -14.66 4.86
N ILE A 75 21.23 -13.34 4.95
CA ILE A 75 20.10 -12.65 4.36
C ILE A 75 20.23 -12.90 2.86
N LYS A 76 19.78 -14.08 2.41
CA LYS A 76 19.25 -14.20 1.07
C LYS A 76 17.94 -13.46 1.15
N ILE A 77 18.02 -12.13 1.01
CA ILE A 77 16.91 -11.38 0.45
C ILE A 77 16.56 -12.20 -0.78
N PRO A 78 15.33 -12.73 -0.93
CA PRO A 78 14.89 -13.18 -2.23
C PRO A 78 15.00 -11.91 -3.08
N THR A 79 16.12 -11.79 -3.80
CA THR A 79 16.09 -11.08 -5.05
C THR A 79 14.96 -11.78 -5.75
N GLN A 80 13.82 -11.10 -5.87
CA GLN A 80 12.80 -11.46 -6.84
C GLN A 80 13.60 -11.79 -8.09
N SER A 81 13.75 -13.07 -8.37
CA SER A 81 14.32 -13.50 -9.62
C SER A 81 13.22 -13.13 -10.60
N SER A 82 13.29 -11.91 -11.12
CA SER A 82 12.77 -11.50 -12.43
C SER A 82 13.43 -12.30 -13.55
N GLY A 83 13.73 -13.57 -13.29
CA GLY A 83 14.44 -14.51 -14.12
C GLY A 83 13.55 -15.72 -14.33
N LEU A 84 12.61 -15.57 -15.25
CA LEU A 84 12.32 -16.61 -16.24
C LEU A 84 11.87 -17.98 -15.70
N LEU A 85 10.76 -18.00 -14.96
CA LEU A 85 9.79 -19.09 -15.11
C LEU A 85 8.48 -18.49 -15.60
N LYS A 86 8.46 -18.17 -16.91
CA LYS A 86 7.21 -17.96 -17.65
C LYS A 86 6.50 -19.30 -17.71
N THR A 87 5.80 -19.66 -16.64
CA THR A 87 4.83 -20.75 -16.68
C THR A 87 3.79 -20.34 -17.71
N CYS A 88 3.31 -21.29 -18.53
CA CYS A 88 2.28 -21.02 -19.55
C CYS A 88 0.99 -20.39 -18.98
N GLN A 89 0.83 -20.40 -17.65
CA GLN A 89 -0.26 -19.75 -16.94
C GLN A 89 -0.05 -18.23 -16.80
N SER A 90 1.19 -17.75 -16.60
CA SER A 90 1.49 -16.31 -16.45
C SER A 90 1.14 -15.53 -17.73
N THR A 91 1.46 -16.08 -18.91
CA THR A 91 1.13 -15.41 -20.18
C THR A 91 -0.37 -15.32 -20.44
N SER A 92 -1.16 -16.27 -19.92
CA SER A 92 -2.62 -16.26 -20.08
C SER A 92 -3.26 -15.19 -19.20
N VAL A 93 -2.80 -15.09 -17.95
CA VAL A 93 -3.33 -14.12 -16.98
C VAL A 93 -2.87 -12.70 -17.32
N GLU A 94 -1.61 -12.53 -17.79
CA GLU A 94 -1.10 -11.25 -18.30
C GLU A 94 -1.93 -10.76 -19.48
N ALA A 95 -2.23 -11.63 -20.45
CA ALA A 95 -3.05 -11.28 -21.61
C ALA A 95 -4.50 -10.93 -21.25
N GLU A 96 -5.09 -11.65 -20.29
CA GLU A 96 -6.45 -11.35 -19.79
C GLU A 96 -6.49 -10.01 -19.04
N LEU A 97 -5.44 -9.70 -18.27
CA LEU A 97 -5.32 -8.42 -17.58
C LEU A 97 -5.14 -7.26 -18.57
N GLU A 98 -4.31 -7.43 -19.62
CA GLU A 98 -4.19 -6.44 -20.70
C GLU A 98 -5.53 -6.22 -21.42
N ASP A 99 -6.31 -7.28 -21.68
CA ASP A 99 -7.64 -7.16 -22.27
C ASP A 99 -8.61 -6.37 -21.36
N HIS A 100 -8.59 -6.62 -20.05
CA HIS A 100 -9.38 -5.86 -19.09
C HIS A 100 -8.97 -4.38 -19.03
N ILE A 101 -7.66 -4.08 -19.04
CA ILE A 101 -7.15 -2.70 -19.07
C ILE A 101 -7.62 -1.99 -20.35
N SER A 102 -7.55 -2.66 -21.50
CA SER A 102 -8.03 -2.13 -22.79
C SER A 102 -9.56 -1.89 -22.79
N THR A 103 -10.32 -2.80 -22.19
CA THR A 103 -11.77 -2.68 -22.03
C THR A 103 -12.13 -1.51 -21.12
N LEU A 104 -11.42 -1.34 -20.01
CA LEU A 104 -11.57 -0.20 -19.10
C LEU A 104 -11.27 1.12 -19.80
N LYS A 105 -10.23 1.15 -20.65
CA LYS A 105 -9.92 2.32 -21.48
C LYS A 105 -11.04 2.65 -22.46
N THR A 106 -11.56 1.64 -23.15
CA THR A 106 -12.67 1.79 -24.12
C THR A 106 -13.94 2.32 -23.45
N ARG A 107 -14.17 1.92 -22.20
CA ARG A 107 -15.29 2.40 -21.36
C ARG A 107 -15.01 3.76 -20.68
N LYS A 108 -13.91 4.44 -21.02
CA LYS A 108 -13.48 5.72 -20.43
C LYS A 108 -13.34 5.69 -18.90
N ARG A 109 -12.93 4.55 -18.34
CA ARG A 109 -12.64 4.39 -16.91
C ARG A 109 -11.17 4.67 -16.55
N ILE A 110 -10.28 4.68 -17.54
CA ILE A 110 -8.88 5.09 -17.43
C ILE A 110 -8.70 6.41 -18.19
N PHE A 111 -8.31 7.47 -17.49
CA PHE A 111 -8.01 8.79 -18.05
C PHE A 111 -6.49 8.90 -18.28
N GLY A 112 -6.06 9.53 -19.37
CA GLY A 112 -4.63 9.60 -19.73
C GLY A 112 -4.15 8.44 -20.60
N ASP A 113 -2.85 8.16 -20.64
CA ASP A 113 -2.31 7.02 -21.39
C ASP A 113 -2.69 5.69 -20.73
N VAL A 114 -2.67 4.60 -21.50
CA VAL A 114 -2.95 3.26 -20.96
C VAL A 114 -1.72 2.82 -20.16
N PRO A 115 -1.83 2.60 -18.84
CA PRO A 115 -0.69 2.20 -18.03
C PRO A 115 -0.19 0.85 -18.49
N THR A 116 1.14 0.70 -18.51
CA THR A 116 1.76 -0.59 -18.85
C THR A 116 1.58 -1.57 -17.69
N LEU A 117 1.67 -2.89 -17.93
CA LEU A 117 1.58 -3.88 -16.85
C LEU A 117 2.63 -3.61 -15.76
N ASP A 118 3.84 -3.22 -16.13
CA ASP A 118 4.92 -2.87 -15.19
C ASP A 118 4.53 -1.69 -14.29
N GLU A 119 3.88 -0.68 -14.85
CA GLU A 119 3.35 0.49 -14.13
C GLU A 119 2.18 0.14 -13.21
N VAL A 120 1.39 -0.88 -13.54
CA VAL A 120 0.30 -1.38 -12.68
C VAL A 120 0.84 -2.17 -11.49
N PHE A 121 1.93 -2.93 -11.66
CA PHE A 121 2.55 -3.72 -10.58
C PHE A 121 3.55 -2.91 -9.74
N SER A 122 4.03 -1.78 -10.25
CA SER A 122 4.99 -0.93 -9.57
C SER A 122 4.75 0.54 -9.92
N PRO A 123 3.61 1.10 -9.49
CA PRO A 123 3.29 2.49 -9.73
C PRO A 123 4.37 3.39 -9.15
N VAL A 124 4.79 4.40 -9.91
CA VAL A 124 5.88 5.31 -9.52
C VAL A 124 5.54 6.07 -8.24
N GLU A 125 4.25 6.25 -7.98
CA GLU A 125 3.65 6.92 -6.83
C GLU A 125 3.81 6.11 -5.51
N GLU A 126 3.92 4.78 -5.58
CA GLU A 126 4.09 3.91 -4.39
C GLU A 126 5.55 3.70 -3.99
N ARG A 127 6.50 4.30 -4.72
CA ARG A 127 7.91 4.26 -4.32
C ARG A 127 8.05 5.01 -3.01
N GLN A 128 8.50 4.29 -1.98
CA GLN A 128 8.73 4.79 -0.63
C GLN A 128 9.43 6.16 -0.69
N LEU A 129 8.69 7.23 -0.46
CA LEU A 129 9.28 8.48 -0.02
C LEU A 129 9.82 8.18 1.39
N GLU A 130 11.05 8.57 1.67
CA GLU A 130 11.62 8.53 3.03
C GLU A 130 10.74 9.41 3.94
N GLY A 131 9.68 8.82 4.47
CA GLY A 131 8.73 9.45 5.35
C GLY A 131 9.26 9.37 6.77
N SER A 132 9.35 10.53 7.43
CA SER A 132 9.74 10.63 8.84
C SER A 132 8.97 9.62 9.69
N GLU A 133 9.72 8.82 10.46
CA GLU A 133 9.20 7.79 11.35
C GLU A 133 8.26 8.41 12.39
N SER A 134 6.95 8.23 12.20
CA SER A 134 5.97 8.51 13.24
C SER A 134 5.93 7.30 14.19
N ASP A 135 5.99 7.53 15.50
CA ASP A 135 6.03 6.53 16.58
C ASP A 135 4.78 5.61 16.66
N GLY A 136 3.86 5.68 15.69
CA GLY A 136 2.70 4.79 15.53
C GLY A 136 1.63 4.88 16.62
N THR A 137 1.93 5.53 17.75
CA THR A 137 1.03 5.73 18.88
C THR A 137 0.03 6.84 18.54
N VAL A 138 -1.26 6.66 18.89
CA VAL A 138 -2.31 7.68 18.69
C VAL A 138 -1.91 9.07 19.22
N LYS A 139 -1.18 9.08 20.34
CA LYS A 139 -0.60 10.29 20.94
C LYS A 139 0.55 10.88 20.11
N GLY A 140 1.39 10.05 19.49
CA GLY A 140 2.45 10.45 18.58
C GLY A 140 1.87 11.08 17.31
N ILE A 141 0.85 10.48 16.73
CA ILE A 141 0.11 11.02 15.57
C ILE A 141 -0.55 12.36 15.93
N ALA A 142 -1.25 12.44 17.07
CA ALA A 142 -1.88 13.69 17.51
C ALA A 142 -0.86 14.79 17.86
N ASN A 143 0.32 14.43 18.34
CA ASN A 143 1.41 15.37 18.58
C ASN A 143 2.01 15.89 17.28
N GLN A 144 2.28 15.00 16.32
CA GLN A 144 2.85 15.37 15.02
C GLN A 144 1.88 16.26 14.22
N VAL A 145 0.59 15.90 14.17
CA VAL A 145 -0.44 16.74 13.54
C VAL A 145 -0.50 18.12 14.20
N ARG A 146 -0.39 18.18 15.53
CA ARG A 146 -0.42 19.45 16.27
C ARG A 146 0.86 20.26 16.09
N GLU A 147 2.02 19.63 15.98
CA GLU A 147 3.30 20.29 15.74
C GLU A 147 3.37 20.89 14.33
N GLU A 148 2.92 20.13 13.32
CA GLU A 148 2.71 20.64 11.95
C GLU A 148 1.70 21.81 11.92
N PHE A 149 0.63 21.74 12.72
CA PHE A 149 -0.36 22.83 12.80
C PHE A 149 0.12 24.05 13.60
N SER A 150 1.10 23.90 14.49
CA SER A 150 1.59 25.00 15.34
C SER A 150 2.72 25.80 14.68
N ALA A 151 3.42 25.21 13.70
CA ALA A 151 4.47 25.89 12.95
C ALA A 151 3.92 26.88 11.90
N ASP A 152 2.67 26.71 11.45
CA ASP A 152 2.03 27.53 10.41
C ASP A 152 1.09 28.63 10.94
N CYS A 153 0.92 28.75 12.26
CA CYS A 153 0.19 29.86 12.83
C CYS A 153 1.08 31.12 12.89
N ILE A 154 1.08 31.90 11.81
CA ILE A 154 1.48 33.30 11.82
C ILE A 154 0.75 34.00 12.99
N GLY A 155 1.54 34.67 13.82
CA GLY A 155 1.14 35.22 15.10
C GLY A 155 -0.13 36.05 15.05
N ALA A 156 -0.92 35.93 16.13
CA ALA A 156 -2.08 36.77 16.40
C ALA A 156 -1.70 38.25 16.31
N ILE A 157 -2.22 38.95 15.30
CA ILE A 157 -2.21 40.40 15.22
C ILE A 157 -3.48 40.86 15.95
N GLU A 158 -3.32 41.49 17.11
CA GLU A 158 -4.38 42.30 17.72
C GLU A 158 -4.64 43.49 16.79
N VAL A 159 -5.79 43.50 16.12
CA VAL A 159 -6.25 44.66 15.35
C VAL A 159 -7.24 45.40 16.25
N GLU A 160 -6.85 46.62 16.66
CA GLU A 160 -7.76 47.58 17.30
C GLU A 160 -8.78 48.04 16.25
N ASP A 161 -10.05 47.86 16.60
CA ASP A 161 -11.24 48.15 15.80
C ASP A 161 -11.47 49.68 15.79
N ASP A 162 -11.40 50.31 14.62
CA ASP A 162 -11.75 51.72 14.43
C ASP A 162 -12.73 51.85 13.24
N GLU A 163 -13.73 52.68 13.44
CA GLU A 163 -15.09 52.62 12.88
C GLU A 163 -15.24 52.89 11.36
N ASP A 164 -16.32 52.30 10.80
CA ASP A 164 -17.02 52.61 9.55
C ASP A 164 -16.24 52.56 8.22
N ASP A 165 -16.32 51.40 7.54
CA ASP A 165 -16.38 51.36 6.08
C ASP A 165 -17.29 50.19 5.64
N GLU A 166 -18.29 50.48 4.80
CA GLU A 166 -19.19 49.48 4.25
C GLU A 166 -18.39 48.42 3.47
N GLU A 167 -18.23 47.22 4.02
CA GLU A 167 -17.56 46.13 3.32
C GLU A 167 -18.26 45.85 1.98
N PRO A 168 -17.55 45.87 0.85
CA PRO A 168 -18.12 45.42 -0.41
C PRO A 168 -18.36 43.91 -0.28
N THR A 169 -19.62 43.52 -0.15
CA THR A 169 -20.01 42.10 -0.20
C THR A 169 -19.64 41.53 -1.57
N LEU A 170 -18.44 40.97 -1.65
CA LEU A 170 -17.96 40.24 -2.82
C LEU A 170 -18.85 39.01 -2.97
N SER A 171 -19.86 39.12 -3.83
CA SER A 171 -20.81 38.07 -4.19
C SER A 171 -20.17 37.02 -5.09
N THR A 172 -18.94 36.61 -4.77
CA THR A 172 -18.16 35.65 -5.55
C THR A 172 -18.78 34.28 -5.40
N SER A 173 -19.22 33.68 -6.51
CA SER A 173 -19.78 32.33 -6.48
C SER A 173 -18.69 31.30 -6.13
N ARG A 174 -19.05 30.15 -5.52
CA ARG A 174 -18.06 29.09 -5.19
C ARG A 174 -17.28 28.62 -6.43
N THR A 175 -17.92 28.61 -7.60
CA THR A 175 -17.27 28.30 -8.88
C THR A 175 -16.26 29.35 -9.31
N GLU A 176 -16.53 30.64 -9.05
CA GLU A 176 -15.59 31.73 -9.30
C GLU A 176 -14.40 31.67 -8.34
N LEU A 177 -14.63 31.32 -7.07
CA LEU A 177 -13.56 31.08 -6.09
C LEU A 177 -12.62 29.96 -6.54
N ILE A 178 -13.17 28.83 -7.02
CA ILE A 178 -12.36 27.73 -7.56
C ILE A 178 -11.54 28.19 -8.78
N ALA A 179 -12.15 28.97 -9.67
CA ALA A 179 -11.47 29.50 -10.86
C ALA A 179 -10.35 30.49 -10.48
N LEU A 180 -10.57 31.32 -9.46
CA LEU A 180 -9.57 32.26 -8.95
C LEU A 180 -8.37 31.52 -8.35
N CYS A 181 -8.60 30.47 -7.56
CA CYS A 181 -7.52 29.64 -7.03
C CYS A 181 -6.68 29.00 -8.15
N GLN A 182 -7.32 28.50 -9.21
CA GLN A 182 -6.60 27.95 -10.39
C GLN A 182 -5.74 29.00 -11.10
N GLN A 183 -6.25 30.22 -11.23
CA GLN A 183 -5.49 31.31 -11.84
C GLN A 183 -4.30 31.68 -10.97
N LEU A 184 -4.49 31.76 -9.65
CA LEU A 184 -3.43 32.10 -8.72
C LEU A 184 -2.32 31.05 -8.70
N GLU A 185 -2.68 29.76 -8.67
CA GLU A 185 -1.71 28.65 -8.84
C GLU A 185 -0.88 28.81 -10.12
N GLY A 186 -1.54 29.08 -11.24
CA GLY A 186 -0.89 29.26 -12.53
C GLY A 186 0.05 30.46 -12.58
N VAL A 187 -0.31 31.57 -11.93
CA VAL A 187 0.52 32.79 -11.84
C VAL A 187 1.69 32.57 -10.89
N CYS A 188 1.47 31.92 -9.75
CA CYS A 188 2.53 31.62 -8.79
C CYS A 188 3.60 30.69 -9.39
N MET A 189 3.19 29.66 -10.15
CA MET A 189 4.15 28.79 -10.85
C MET A 189 4.94 29.51 -11.95
N GLN A 190 4.43 30.61 -12.50
CA GLN A 190 5.10 31.38 -13.57
C GLN A 190 6.02 32.49 -13.06
N PHE A 191 5.66 33.13 -11.95
CA PHE A 191 6.31 34.37 -11.49
C PHE A 191 6.80 34.33 -10.04
N GLY A 192 6.42 33.31 -9.26
CA GLY A 192 6.71 33.23 -7.84
C GLY A 192 8.04 32.56 -7.53
N ASP A 193 8.53 32.80 -6.30
CA ASP A 193 9.65 32.05 -5.74
C ASP A 193 9.28 30.56 -5.62
N PRO A 194 10.19 29.61 -5.95
CA PRO A 194 9.85 28.19 -5.97
C PRO A 194 9.33 27.65 -4.63
N GLN A 195 9.88 28.10 -3.50
CA GLN A 195 9.44 27.60 -2.20
C GLN A 195 8.08 28.20 -1.83
N PHE A 196 7.92 29.51 -2.00
CA PHE A 196 6.65 30.19 -1.73
C PHE A 196 5.52 29.73 -2.65
N SER A 197 5.83 29.45 -3.92
CA SER A 197 4.83 29.01 -4.90
C SER A 197 4.34 27.60 -4.61
N LEU A 198 5.21 26.71 -4.13
CA LEU A 198 4.83 25.36 -3.73
C LEU A 198 3.92 25.37 -2.49
N THR A 199 4.26 26.13 -1.46
CA THR A 199 3.43 26.23 -0.25
C THR A 199 2.08 26.86 -0.57
N LEU A 200 2.05 27.94 -1.34
CA LEU A 200 0.81 28.59 -1.74
C LEU A 200 -0.05 27.67 -2.62
N THR A 201 0.55 26.92 -3.55
CA THR A 201 -0.18 25.97 -4.39
C THR A 201 -0.77 24.81 -3.57
N ASP A 202 -0.04 24.29 -2.59
CA ASP A 202 -0.55 23.25 -1.67
C ASP A 202 -1.76 23.75 -0.88
N ILE A 203 -1.69 24.96 -0.33
CA ILE A 203 -2.80 25.59 0.39
C ILE A 203 -4.01 25.81 -0.53
N LEU A 204 -3.79 26.31 -1.75
CA LEU A 204 -4.87 26.53 -2.73
C LEU A 204 -5.53 25.22 -3.15
N HIS A 205 -4.76 24.15 -3.33
CA HIS A 205 -5.30 22.82 -3.60
C HIS A 205 -6.18 22.30 -2.45
N LYS A 206 -5.71 22.41 -1.19
CA LYS A 206 -6.48 22.02 0.00
C LYS A 206 -7.78 22.82 0.10
N TYR A 207 -7.72 24.13 -0.13
CA TYR A 207 -8.90 25.00 -0.11
C TYR A 207 -9.90 24.64 -1.22
N ARG A 208 -9.43 24.42 -2.46
CA ARG A 208 -10.28 23.98 -3.57
C ARG A 208 -10.92 22.62 -3.32
N ALA A 209 -10.19 21.68 -2.72
CA ALA A 209 -10.76 20.39 -2.34
C ALA A 209 -11.91 20.62 -1.35
N MET A 210 -11.70 21.41 -0.31
CA MET A 210 -12.72 21.74 0.69
C MET A 210 -13.99 22.33 0.08
N LEU A 211 -13.84 23.31 -0.83
CA LEU A 211 -14.99 23.90 -1.54
C LEU A 211 -15.78 22.85 -2.34
N ARG A 212 -15.09 21.92 -3.02
CA ARG A 212 -15.75 20.84 -3.76
C ARG A 212 -16.45 19.84 -2.85
N TRP A 213 -15.86 19.52 -1.70
CA TRP A 213 -16.50 18.67 -0.70
C TRP A 213 -17.78 19.31 -0.18
N GLU A 214 -17.75 20.60 0.10
CA GLU A 214 -18.92 21.35 0.56
C GLU A 214 -20.03 21.39 -0.50
N ASP A 215 -19.68 21.56 -1.78
CA ASP A 215 -20.64 21.48 -2.89
C ASP A 215 -21.29 20.10 -3.00
N ILE A 216 -20.52 19.01 -2.81
CA ILE A 216 -21.05 17.65 -2.82
C ILE A 216 -22.01 17.44 -1.64
N LEU A 217 -21.66 17.91 -0.44
CA LEU A 217 -22.49 17.80 0.75
C LEU A 217 -23.78 18.62 0.65
N ASN A 218 -23.72 19.79 0.02
CA ASN A 218 -24.86 20.69 -0.16
C ASN A 218 -25.70 20.36 -1.41
N SER A 219 -25.22 19.46 -2.28
CA SER A 219 -25.97 19.01 -3.44
C SER A 219 -27.12 18.10 -3.01
N THR A 220 -28.35 18.61 -3.10
CA THR A 220 -29.54 17.78 -2.89
C THR A 220 -29.70 16.81 -4.06
N GLN A 221 -29.53 15.51 -3.77
CA GLN A 221 -29.75 14.45 -4.75
C GLN A 221 -31.16 14.58 -5.33
N THR A 222 -31.27 14.84 -6.62
CA THR A 222 -32.56 14.80 -7.31
C THR A 222 -33.02 13.36 -7.36
N THR A 223 -34.10 13.04 -6.63
CA THR A 223 -34.71 11.72 -6.68
C THR A 223 -35.26 11.43 -8.07
N LEU A 224 -35.21 10.16 -8.46
CA LEU A 224 -35.58 9.67 -9.80
C LEU A 224 -37.02 10.06 -10.19
N ASP A 225 -37.90 10.26 -9.20
CA ASP A 225 -39.28 10.74 -9.38
C ASP A 225 -39.37 12.11 -10.05
N LYS A 226 -38.38 13.00 -9.87
CA LYS A 226 -38.36 14.32 -10.55
C LYS A 226 -38.07 14.21 -12.04
N TYR A 227 -37.51 13.09 -12.51
CA TYR A 227 -37.13 12.88 -13.92
C TYR A 227 -38.23 12.14 -14.72
N ILE A 228 -39.08 11.36 -14.04
CA ILE A 228 -40.16 10.58 -14.67
C ILE A 228 -41.38 11.48 -15.00
N GLN A 229 -41.41 12.72 -14.52
CA GLN A 229 -42.54 13.65 -14.69
C GLN A 229 -42.42 14.61 -15.89
N CYS A 230 -41.46 14.40 -16.78
CA CYS A 230 -41.33 15.08 -18.08
C CYS A 230 -41.65 14.12 -19.23
#